data_AF-A0A1I8C6I0-F1
#
_entry.id   AF-A0A1I8C6I0-F1
#
_cell.length_a   1.000
_cell.length_b   1.000
_cell.length_c   1.000
_cell.angle_alpha   90.00
_cell.angle_beta   90.00
_cell.angle_gamma   90.00
#
_symmetry.space_group_name_H-M   'P 1'
#
loop_
_entity.id
_entity.type
_entity.pdbx_description
1 polymer ?
#
loop_
_entity_poly.entity_id
_entity_poly.type
_entity_poly.pdbx_seq_one_letter_code
_entity_poly.pdbx_strand_id
1 'polypeptide(L)'
;MVIMKLTSNASNNILMFGSGQVSRFDFDKIRWIKVLDMPNSKEYHNTVCFNSYVYIVVDEVSATIRYGERDGQWQRRRWAIFEDYESAICQYDDKIMKAGGSTSLPDSYGHFAPKLNYYFRTKYIMKLTNSQKNFITTTGNGVRIAIQWGFVPFVVYLGMKNGPDPLPNGEVIPITFMNLLWG
;
A
#
# COMPACT_ATOMS: atom_id res chain seq x y z
N MET A 1 6.22 -1.99 23.65
CA MET A 1 5.35 -0.98 23.00
C MET A 1 4.09 -1.70 22.55
N VAL A 2 2.89 -1.33 23.03
CA VAL A 2 1.65 -2.02 22.60
C VAL A 2 1.25 -1.46 21.24
N ILE A 3 1.47 -2.24 20.18
CA ILE A 3 1.03 -1.87 18.84
C ILE A 3 -0.48 -2.12 18.77
N MET A 4 -1.27 -1.04 18.79
CA MET A 4 -2.71 -1.10 18.58
C MET A 4 -3.00 -0.79 17.12
N LYS A 5 -3.73 -1.68 16.44
CA LYS A 5 -4.13 -1.45 15.04
C LYS A 5 -5.63 -1.26 14.93
N LEU A 6 -5.99 -0.19 14.23
CA LEU A 6 -7.37 0.19 13.92
C LEU A 6 -7.74 -0.35 12.56
N THR A 7 -8.92 -0.94 12.46
CA THR A 7 -9.52 -1.34 11.19
C THR A 7 -11.00 -0.98 11.22
N SER A 8 -11.52 -0.49 10.10
CA SER A 8 -12.96 -0.38 9.89
C SER A 8 -13.46 -1.66 9.23
N ASN A 9 -14.66 -2.08 9.62
CA ASN A 9 -15.32 -3.21 8.99
C ASN A 9 -16.49 -2.76 8.09
N ALA A 10 -17.11 -3.72 7.40
CA ALA A 10 -18.26 -3.48 6.52
C ALA A 10 -19.50 -2.92 7.25
N SER A 11 -19.56 -3.03 8.57
CA SER A 11 -20.65 -2.52 9.41
C SER A 11 -20.41 -1.08 9.89
N ASN A 12 -19.40 -0.38 9.35
CA ASN A 12 -18.95 0.94 9.82
C ASN A 12 -18.48 0.98 11.28
N ASN A 13 -18.17 -0.17 11.87
CA ASN A 13 -17.61 -0.24 13.20
C ASN A 13 -16.09 -0.06 13.14
N ILE A 14 -15.56 0.75 14.07
CA ILE A 14 -14.13 0.85 14.30
C ILE A 14 -13.75 -0.23 15.30
N LEU A 15 -12.91 -1.16 14.85
CA LEU A 15 -12.36 -2.23 15.67
C LEU A 15 -10.88 -1.94 15.94
N MET A 16 -10.48 -2.15 17.18
CA MET A 16 -9.10 -2.08 17.64
C MET A 16 -8.65 -3.48 18.04
N PHE A 17 -7.56 -3.91 17.43
CA PHE A 17 -6.91 -5.18 17.72
C PHE A 17 -5.68 -4.89 18.58
N GLY A 18 -5.74 -5.30 19.84
CA GLY A 18 -4.62 -5.24 20.77
C GLY A 18 -3.85 -6.55 20.81
N SER A 19 -2.89 -6.66 21.73
CA SER A 19 -2.06 -7.87 21.86
C SER A 19 -2.89 -9.12 22.15
N GLY A 20 -3.95 -9.04 22.97
CA GLY A 20 -4.76 -10.19 23.36
C GLY A 20 -6.28 -9.99 23.33
N GLN A 21 -6.76 -8.84 22.86
CA GLN A 21 -8.19 -8.54 22.85
C GLN A 21 -8.60 -7.70 21.66
N VAL A 22 -9.88 -7.78 21.32
CA VAL A 22 -10.54 -6.93 20.32
C VAL A 22 -11.51 -6.02 21.04
N SER A 23 -11.38 -4.73 20.76
CA SER A 23 -12.27 -3.70 21.26
C SER A 23 -13.00 -3.04 20.11
N ARG A 24 -14.26 -2.68 20.29
CA ARG A 24 -15.06 -1.90 19.36
C ARG A 24 -15.26 -0.51 19.93
N PHE A 25 -15.17 0.50 19.08
CA PHE A 25 -15.53 1.86 19.47
C PHE A 25 -17.05 2.04 19.42
N ASP A 26 -17.64 2.44 20.54
CA ASP A 26 -19.04 2.83 20.65
C ASP A 26 -19.11 4.36 20.49
N PHE A 27 -19.71 4.82 19.39
CA PHE A 27 -19.83 6.23 19.07
C PHE A 27 -20.82 6.96 19.98
N ASP A 28 -21.87 6.29 20.44
CA ASP A 28 -22.90 6.91 21.29
C ASP A 28 -22.33 7.21 22.67
N LYS A 29 -21.49 6.32 23.18
CA LYS A 29 -20.87 6.43 24.51
C LYS A 29 -19.44 6.97 24.47
N ILE A 30 -18.90 7.22 23.27
CA ILE A 30 -17.53 7.68 23.00
C ILE A 30 -16.51 6.87 23.82
N ARG A 31 -16.58 5.53 23.74
CA ARG A 31 -15.70 4.65 24.52
C ARG A 31 -15.39 3.34 23.80
N TRP A 32 -14.26 2.75 24.18
CA TRP A 32 -13.91 1.40 23.77
C TRP A 32 -14.64 0.36 24.61
N ILE A 33 -15.26 -0.60 23.93
CA ILE A 33 -15.93 -1.74 24.55
C ILE A 33 -15.18 -2.99 24.14
N LYS A 34 -14.74 -3.79 25.12
CA LYS A 34 -14.15 -5.11 24.86
C LYS A 34 -15.21 -6.01 24.23
N VAL A 35 -14.90 -6.58 23.07
CA VAL A 35 -15.80 -7.48 22.34
C VAL A 35 -15.43 -8.92 22.60
N LEU A 36 -14.17 -9.28 22.40
CA LEU A 36 -13.72 -10.67 22.45
C LEU A 36 -12.23 -10.77 22.76
N ASP A 37 -11.83 -11.87 23.39
CA ASP A 37 -10.43 -12.22 23.56
C ASP A 37 -9.87 -12.81 22.26
N MET A 38 -8.62 -12.46 21.95
CA MET A 38 -7.95 -12.90 20.74
C MET A 38 -7.26 -14.25 20.99
N PRO A 39 -7.47 -15.26 20.14
CA PRO A 39 -6.85 -16.57 20.30
C PRO A 39 -5.37 -16.45 19.96
N ASN A 40 -4.54 -16.66 20.98
CA ASN A 40 -3.10 -16.41 21.00
C ASN A 40 -2.78 -14.92 20.93
N SER A 41 -2.32 -14.38 22.06
CA SER A 41 -1.82 -13.01 22.11
C SER A 41 -0.66 -12.86 21.13
N LYS A 42 -0.76 -11.90 20.21
CA LYS A 42 0.26 -11.65 19.17
C LYS A 42 0.55 -10.15 19.13
N GLU A 43 1.76 -9.78 19.53
CA GLU A 43 2.19 -8.37 19.57
C GLU A 43 2.45 -7.79 18.17
N TYR A 44 2.88 -8.63 17.23
CA TYR A 44 3.22 -8.26 15.86
C TYR A 44 2.23 -8.88 14.89
N HIS A 45 1.15 -8.15 14.63
CA HIS A 45 0.15 -8.55 13.67
C HIS A 45 -0.26 -7.36 12.81
N ASN A 46 -0.71 -7.66 11.61
CA ASN A 46 -1.35 -6.71 10.71
C ASN A 46 -2.82 -7.10 10.52
N THR A 47 -3.67 -6.11 10.31
CA THR A 47 -5.12 -6.32 10.12
C THR A 47 -5.58 -5.80 8.77
N VAL A 48 -6.45 -6.54 8.10
CA VAL A 48 -7.05 -6.14 6.82
C VAL A 48 -8.51 -6.59 6.80
N CYS A 49 -9.41 -5.71 6.37
CA CYS A 49 -10.80 -6.07 6.13
C CYS A 49 -10.93 -6.69 4.73
N PHE A 50 -11.60 -7.83 4.63
CA PHE A 50 -11.82 -8.54 3.36
C PHE A 50 -13.10 -9.37 3.44
N ASN A 51 -14.01 -9.20 2.47
CA ASN A 51 -15.30 -9.93 2.39
C ASN A 51 -16.11 -9.94 3.70
N SER A 52 -16.22 -8.77 4.35
CA SER A 52 -16.92 -8.59 5.65
C SER A 52 -16.28 -9.30 6.85
N TYR A 53 -15.08 -9.84 6.69
CA TYR A 53 -14.28 -10.39 7.77
C TYR A 53 -13.04 -9.52 8.00
N VAL A 54 -12.58 -9.45 9.24
CA VAL A 54 -11.25 -8.89 9.53
C VAL A 54 -10.26 -10.03 9.60
N TYR A 55 -9.25 -9.99 8.74
CA TYR A 55 -8.15 -10.94 8.73
C TYR A 55 -7.00 -10.36 9.55
N ILE A 56 -6.47 -11.20 10.44
CA ILE A 56 -5.25 -10.92 11.18
C ILE A 56 -4.15 -11.78 10.59
N VAL A 57 -3.22 -11.10 9.94
CA VAL A 57 -2.03 -11.70 9.38
C VAL A 57 -0.92 -11.46 10.39
N VAL A 58 -0.47 -12.55 11.00
CA VAL A 58 0.58 -12.53 12.02
C VAL A 58 1.93 -12.70 11.33
N ASP A 59 2.96 -12.11 11.93
CA ASP A 59 4.31 -12.08 11.37
C ASP A 59 5.13 -13.36 11.66
N GLU A 60 4.61 -14.28 12.47
CA GLU A 60 5.22 -15.59 12.78
C GLU A 60 4.52 -16.76 12.06
N VAL A 61 5.15 -17.96 12.12
CA VAL A 61 4.63 -19.28 11.64
C VAL A 61 3.33 -19.67 12.34
N SER A 62 2.29 -18.92 12.05
CA SER A 62 1.00 -19.06 12.68
C SER A 62 -0.06 -18.93 11.60
N ALA A 63 -1.17 -19.60 11.85
CA ALA A 63 -2.28 -19.53 10.94
C ALA A 63 -2.84 -18.11 10.92
N THR A 64 -3.13 -17.60 9.72
CA THR A 64 -3.98 -16.43 9.57
C THR A 64 -5.31 -16.73 10.24
N ILE A 65 -5.74 -15.86 11.13
CA ILE A 65 -7.06 -15.96 11.76
C ILE A 65 -7.95 -14.88 11.17
N ARG A 66 -9.24 -15.16 11.07
CA ARG A 66 -10.24 -14.17 10.68
C ARG A 66 -11.29 -14.03 11.76
N TYR A 67 -11.75 -12.81 11.94
CA TYR A 67 -12.84 -12.44 12.83
C TYR A 67 -14.06 -12.07 11.98
N GLY A 68 -15.18 -12.76 12.20
CA GLY A 68 -16.47 -12.39 11.66
C GLY A 68 -17.30 -11.71 12.73
N GLU A 69 -17.69 -10.45 12.53
CA GLU A 69 -18.53 -9.74 13.50
C GLU A 69 -19.90 -10.41 13.64
N ARG A 70 -20.49 -10.85 12.52
CA ARG A 70 -21.79 -11.56 12.52
C ARG A 70 -21.73 -12.87 13.28
N ASP A 71 -20.64 -13.60 13.10
CA ASP A 71 -20.45 -14.91 13.70
C ASP A 71 -19.99 -14.79 15.17
N GLY A 72 -19.47 -13.63 15.56
CA GLY A 72 -18.88 -13.39 16.88
C GLY A 72 -17.71 -14.34 17.21
N GLN A 73 -17.13 -14.97 16.19
CA GLN A 73 -16.20 -16.08 16.36
C GLN A 73 -14.94 -15.91 15.52
N TRP A 74 -13.85 -16.44 16.08
CA TRP A 74 -12.59 -16.59 15.38
C TRP A 74 -12.58 -17.85 14.55
N GLN A 75 -12.11 -17.73 13.32
CA GLN A 75 -11.91 -18.88 12.46
C GLN A 75 -10.46 -18.93 12.01
N ARG A 76 -9.83 -20.08 12.26
CA ARG A 76 -8.48 -20.35 11.78
C ARG A 76 -8.52 -20.62 10.28
N ARG A 77 -7.70 -19.93 9.51
CA ARG A 77 -7.50 -20.17 8.08
C ARG A 77 -6.15 -20.86 7.83
N ARG A 78 -5.87 -21.11 6.55
CA ARG A 78 -4.60 -21.71 6.11
C ARG A 78 -3.42 -20.85 6.60
N TRP A 79 -2.27 -21.50 6.73
CA TRP A 79 -1.04 -20.89 7.21
C TRP A 79 -0.56 -19.82 6.23
N ALA A 80 -0.11 -18.68 6.75
CA ALA A 80 0.58 -17.69 5.94
C ALA A 80 1.88 -18.31 5.41
N ILE A 81 2.17 -18.09 4.12
CA ILE A 81 3.31 -18.72 3.44
C ILE A 81 4.63 -17.98 3.74
N PHE A 82 4.57 -16.78 4.32
CA PHE A 82 5.72 -15.89 4.50
C PHE A 82 5.86 -15.40 5.94
N GLU A 83 6.99 -15.72 6.57
CA GLU A 83 7.43 -15.29 7.90
C GLU A 83 8.18 -13.96 7.78
N ASP A 84 7.43 -12.85 7.78
CA ASP A 84 8.02 -11.52 7.69
C ASP A 84 7.35 -10.61 8.71
N TYR A 85 8.17 -9.92 9.51
CA TYR A 85 7.80 -8.87 10.45
C TYR A 85 7.62 -7.53 9.74
N GLU A 86 6.75 -6.66 10.27
CA GLU A 86 6.58 -5.28 9.76
C GLU A 86 6.17 -5.20 8.27
N SER A 87 5.57 -6.28 7.77
CA SER A 87 5.05 -6.31 6.41
C SER A 87 3.87 -5.34 6.25
N ALA A 88 3.73 -4.77 5.06
CA ALA A 88 2.50 -4.07 4.69
C ALA A 88 1.50 -5.10 4.15
N ILE A 89 0.23 -4.97 4.54
CA ILE A 89 -0.86 -5.75 3.96
C ILE A 89 -1.94 -4.85 3.39
N CYS A 90 -2.54 -5.27 2.29
CA CYS A 90 -3.68 -4.59 1.69
C CYS A 90 -4.61 -5.58 1.00
N GLN A 91 -5.82 -5.12 0.70
CA GLN A 91 -6.73 -5.82 -0.19
C GLN A 91 -6.51 -5.32 -1.62
N TYR A 92 -6.43 -6.24 -2.59
CA TYR A 92 -6.37 -5.94 -4.01
C TYR A 92 -6.91 -7.13 -4.82
N ASP A 93 -7.81 -6.87 -5.78
CA ASP A 93 -8.32 -7.87 -6.74
C ASP A 93 -8.81 -9.18 -6.08
N ASP A 94 -9.78 -9.06 -5.16
CA ASP A 94 -10.35 -10.18 -4.38
C ASP A 94 -9.29 -11.03 -3.64
N LYS A 95 -8.14 -10.42 -3.33
CA LYS A 95 -7.03 -11.07 -2.63
C LYS A 95 -6.51 -10.17 -1.53
N ILE A 96 -5.88 -10.80 -0.55
CA ILE A 96 -5.06 -10.12 0.45
C ILE A 96 -3.62 -10.20 -0.03
N MET A 97 -3.00 -9.05 -0.23
CA MET A 97 -1.60 -8.92 -0.58
C MET A 97 -0.78 -8.61 0.66
N LYS A 98 0.38 -9.24 0.77
CA LYS A 98 1.43 -8.95 1.77
C LYS A 98 2.68 -8.55 1.00
N ALA A 99 3.31 -7.44 1.36
CA ALA A 99 4.49 -6.93 0.69
C ALA A 99 5.52 -6.38 1.69
N GLY A 100 6.80 -6.61 1.37
CA GLY A 100 7.91 -6.19 2.21
C GLY A 100 7.96 -6.95 3.53
N GLY A 101 8.47 -6.27 4.55
CA GLY A 101 8.76 -6.84 5.85
C GLY A 101 10.20 -7.33 5.97
N SER A 102 10.52 -7.82 7.16
CA SER A 102 11.86 -8.22 7.56
C SER A 102 11.81 -9.62 8.17
N THR A 103 12.70 -10.50 7.74
CA THR A 103 12.84 -11.87 8.31
C THR A 103 13.66 -11.86 9.60
N SER A 104 14.34 -10.77 9.89
CA SER A 104 15.06 -10.54 11.14
C SER A 104 14.13 -10.02 12.22
N LEU A 105 14.10 -10.69 13.36
CA LEU A 105 13.57 -10.09 14.58
C LEU A 105 14.49 -8.93 14.98
N PRO A 106 13.95 -7.76 15.36
CA PRO A 106 14.75 -6.78 16.08
C PRO A 106 15.22 -7.43 17.39
N ASP A 107 16.51 -7.36 17.68
CA ASP A 107 17.02 -7.71 18.99
C ASP A 107 16.47 -6.73 20.05
N SER A 108 16.75 -6.98 21.34
CA SER A 108 16.34 -6.10 22.44
C SER A 108 16.89 -4.66 22.35
N TYR A 109 17.75 -4.37 21.37
CA TYR A 109 18.34 -3.06 21.09
C TYR A 109 17.85 -2.46 19.76
N GLY A 110 16.96 -3.13 19.04
CA GLY A 110 16.42 -2.68 17.75
C GLY A 110 17.34 -2.98 16.55
N HIS A 111 18.37 -3.81 16.70
CA HIS A 111 19.20 -4.27 15.59
C HIS A 111 18.57 -5.48 14.90
N PHE A 112 18.50 -5.42 13.58
CA PHE A 112 17.99 -6.49 12.73
C PHE A 112 19.08 -7.53 12.50
N ALA A 113 19.07 -8.61 13.29
CA ALA A 113 19.93 -9.77 13.05
C ALA A 113 19.22 -10.76 12.12
N PRO A 114 19.79 -11.12 10.95
CA PRO A 114 19.14 -12.04 10.02
C PRO A 114 18.92 -13.40 10.68
N LYS A 115 17.65 -13.77 10.90
CA LYS A 115 17.28 -15.10 11.35
C LYS A 115 17.39 -16.04 10.14
N LEU A 116 18.54 -16.70 9.99
CA LEU A 116 18.73 -17.78 9.03
C LEU A 116 17.93 -19.01 9.49
N ASN A 117 16.65 -19.07 9.12
CA ASN A 117 15.86 -20.30 9.20
C ASN A 117 15.51 -20.81 7.80
N TYR A 118 15.95 -22.04 7.55
CA TYR A 118 15.92 -22.78 6.30
C TYR A 118 14.51 -23.28 5.94
N TYR A 119 13.58 -22.38 5.61
CA TYR A 119 12.32 -22.75 4.96
C TYR A 119 11.96 -21.76 3.83
N PHE A 120 12.93 -21.42 2.99
CA PHE A 120 12.64 -20.79 1.70
C PHE A 120 11.98 -21.81 0.77
N ARG A 121 10.65 -21.97 0.91
CA ARG A 121 9.85 -22.49 -0.19
C ARG A 121 9.63 -21.32 -1.15
N THR A 122 10.57 -21.17 -2.08
CA THR A 122 10.47 -20.31 -3.26
C THR A 122 9.10 -20.48 -3.92
N LYS A 123 8.19 -19.51 -3.73
CA LYS A 123 7.06 -19.37 -4.65
C LYS A 123 6.51 -17.95 -4.68
N TYR A 124 6.78 -17.31 -5.81
CA TYR A 124 6.22 -16.06 -6.33
C TYR A 124 6.78 -14.75 -5.79
N ILE A 125 8.05 -14.49 -6.09
CA ILE A 125 8.44 -13.14 -6.54
C ILE A 125 7.56 -12.86 -7.75
N MET A 126 6.62 -11.92 -7.66
CA MET A 126 5.86 -11.43 -8.81
C MET A 126 6.82 -10.74 -9.78
N LYS A 127 7.49 -11.54 -10.60
CA LYS A 127 8.22 -11.06 -11.75
C LYS A 127 7.17 -10.79 -12.82
N LEU A 128 6.94 -9.51 -13.14
CA LEU A 128 6.25 -9.12 -14.37
C LEU A 128 6.86 -9.95 -15.51
N THR A 129 6.00 -10.62 -16.27
CA THR A 129 6.44 -11.41 -17.42
C THR A 129 7.20 -10.49 -18.38
N ASN A 130 8.19 -11.03 -19.10
CA ASN A 130 9.00 -10.21 -20.02
C ASN A 130 8.11 -9.45 -21.02
N SER A 131 6.97 -10.03 -21.41
CA SER A 131 5.96 -9.38 -22.25
C SER A 131 5.30 -8.15 -21.59
N GLN A 132 4.98 -8.20 -20.29
CA GLN A 132 4.41 -7.06 -19.56
C GLN A 132 5.44 -5.95 -19.34
N LYS A 133 6.70 -6.31 -19.05
CA LYS A 133 7.78 -5.33 -18.95
C LYS A 133 7.99 -4.62 -20.29
N ASN A 134 8.06 -5.39 -21.39
CA ASN A 134 8.25 -4.82 -22.71
C ASN A 134 7.07 -3.92 -23.09
N PHE A 135 5.83 -4.31 -22.79
CA PHE A 135 4.67 -3.46 -23.07
C PHE A 135 4.69 -2.12 -22.32
N ILE A 136 5.00 -2.13 -21.02
CA ILE A 136 5.09 -0.90 -20.21
C ILE A 136 6.23 -0.01 -20.71
N THR A 137 7.39 -0.59 -21.01
CA THR A 137 8.56 0.17 -21.49
C THR A 137 8.30 0.77 -22.88
N THR A 138 7.68 0.02 -23.79
CA THR A 138 7.33 0.48 -25.13
C THR A 138 6.27 1.58 -25.10
N THR A 139 5.24 1.43 -24.26
CA THR A 139 4.17 2.43 -24.12
C THR A 139 4.69 3.73 -23.51
N GLY A 140 5.51 3.65 -22.45
CA GLY A 140 6.11 4.82 -21.83
C GLY A 140 7.03 5.60 -22.77
N ASN A 141 7.84 4.91 -23.58
CA ASN A 141 8.69 5.55 -24.59
C ASN A 141 7.87 6.20 -25.72
N GLY A 142 6.77 5.56 -26.15
CA GLY A 142 5.88 6.12 -27.17
C GLY A 142 5.22 7.43 -26.72
N VAL A 143 4.74 7.49 -25.47
CA VAL A 143 4.18 8.73 -24.89
C VAL A 143 5.23 9.83 -24.81
N ARG A 144 6.45 9.50 -24.38
CA ARG A 144 7.55 10.47 -24.31
C ARG A 144 7.89 11.04 -25.69
N ILE A 145 7.94 10.20 -26.73
CA ILE A 145 8.20 10.64 -28.11
C ILE A 145 7.05 11.54 -28.62
N ALA A 146 5.79 11.16 -28.38
CA ALA A 146 4.63 11.93 -28.81
C ALA A 146 4.59 13.33 -28.16
N ILE A 147 4.95 13.44 -26.88
CA ILE A 147 5.01 14.73 -26.18
C ILE A 147 6.19 15.55 -26.68
N GLN A 148 7.40 14.96 -26.75
CA GLN A 148 8.62 15.68 -27.12
C GLN A 148 8.61 16.17 -28.57
N TRP A 149 8.03 15.39 -29.50
CA TRP A 149 8.08 15.69 -30.94
C TRP A 149 6.75 16.12 -31.53
N GLY A 150 5.62 15.86 -30.87
CA GLY A 150 4.30 16.29 -31.31
C GLY A 150 3.82 17.52 -30.56
N PHE A 151 3.62 17.40 -29.25
CA PHE A 151 2.99 18.46 -28.45
C PHE A 151 3.89 19.70 -28.29
N VAL A 152 5.17 19.52 -27.98
CA VAL A 152 6.09 20.66 -27.78
C VAL A 152 6.24 21.50 -29.05
N PRO A 153 6.57 20.95 -30.23
CA PRO A 153 6.67 21.75 -31.46
C PRO A 153 5.34 22.39 -31.88
N PHE A 154 4.22 21.73 -31.62
CA PHE A 154 2.89 22.28 -31.90
C PHE A 154 2.55 23.49 -31.02
N VAL A 155 2.87 23.44 -29.72
CA VAL A 155 2.70 24.58 -28.80
C VAL A 155 3.64 25.72 -29.19
N VAL A 156 4.90 25.43 -29.55
CA VAL A 156 5.84 26.45 -30.05
C VAL A 156 5.28 27.12 -31.31
N TYR A 157 4.78 26.33 -32.26
CA TYR A 157 4.21 26.85 -33.50
C TYR A 157 2.99 27.74 -33.25
N LEU A 158 2.09 27.35 -32.35
CA LEU A 158 0.95 28.19 -31.95
C LEU A 158 1.39 29.48 -31.26
N GLY A 159 2.39 29.41 -30.37
CA GLY A 159 2.96 30.58 -29.70
C GLY A 159 3.60 31.57 -30.71
N MET A 160 4.32 31.06 -31.71
CA MET A 160 4.88 31.88 -32.78
C MET A 160 3.80 32.47 -33.70
N LYS A 161 2.74 31.72 -33.99
CA LYS A 161 1.66 32.14 -34.90
C LYS A 161 0.76 33.22 -34.27
N ASN A 162 0.46 33.09 -32.97
CA ASN A 162 -0.44 34.01 -32.27
C ASN A 162 0.30 35.21 -31.67
N GLY A 163 1.63 35.13 -31.56
CA GLY A 163 2.46 36.18 -30.95
C GLY A 163 2.27 36.26 -29.43
N PRO A 164 3.13 37.03 -28.72
CA PRO A 164 2.96 37.27 -27.30
C PRO A 164 1.77 38.20 -27.07
N ASP A 165 0.97 37.95 -26.03
CA ASP A 165 -0.03 38.92 -25.57
C ASP A 165 0.69 40.22 -25.17
N PRO A 166 0.24 41.39 -25.65
CA PRO A 166 0.88 42.64 -25.30
C PRO A 166 0.77 42.87 -23.79
N LEU A 167 1.89 43.22 -23.14
CA LEU A 167 1.86 43.65 -21.75
C LEU A 167 0.96 44.91 -21.62
N PRO A 168 0.49 45.25 -20.40
CA PRO A 168 -0.34 46.44 -20.17
C PRO A 168 0.26 47.76 -20.68
N ASN A 169 1.56 47.77 -20.97
CA ASN A 169 2.34 48.91 -21.43
C ASN A 169 2.56 48.91 -22.96
N GLY A 170 2.04 47.94 -23.70
CA GLY A 170 2.15 47.84 -25.17
C GLY A 170 3.47 47.28 -25.71
N GLU A 171 4.43 46.94 -24.84
CA GLU A 171 5.68 46.29 -25.25
C GLU A 171 5.46 44.78 -25.49
N VAL A 172 5.96 44.30 -26.63
CA VAL A 172 5.92 42.89 -27.03
C VAL A 172 7.33 42.34 -26.89
N ILE A 173 7.57 41.48 -25.90
CA ILE A 173 8.86 40.80 -25.73
C ILE A 173 8.91 39.65 -26.75
N PRO A 174 9.82 39.67 -27.74
CA PRO A 174 9.90 38.59 -28.71
C PRO A 174 10.31 37.28 -28.02
N ILE A 175 9.51 36.24 -28.21
CA ILE A 175 9.80 34.91 -27.67
C ILE A 175 10.91 34.30 -28.53
N THR A 176 12.15 34.47 -28.11
CA THR A 176 13.31 33.87 -28.78
C THR A 176 13.44 32.40 -28.38
N PHE A 177 13.80 31.53 -29.32
CA PHE A 177 13.89 30.06 -29.14
C PHE A 177 14.74 29.64 -27.92
N MET A 178 15.70 30.47 -27.51
CA MET A 178 16.56 30.26 -26.34
C MET A 178 15.84 30.43 -24.99
N ASN A 179 14.81 31.27 -24.86
CA ASN A 179 14.05 31.41 -23.61
C ASN A 179 13.12 30.21 -23.34
N LEU A 180 12.69 29.50 -24.39
CA LEU A 180 11.77 28.36 -24.24
C LEU A 180 12.49 27.05 -23.90
N LEU A 181 13.77 26.93 -24.28
CA LEU A 181 14.60 25.75 -24.02
C LEU A 181 15.23 25.76 -22.62
N TRP A 182 15.29 26.92 -21.96
CA TRP A 182 16.01 27.07 -20.70
C TRP A 182 15.19 27.45 -19.48
N GLY A 183 13.92 27.85 -19.62
CA GLY A 183 13.02 28.10 -18.49
C GLY A 183 13.53 29.17 -17.54
#